data_AF-A0A813GZL0-F1
#
_entry.id   AF-A0A813GZL0-F1
#
_cell.length_a   1.000
_cell.length_b   1.000
_cell.length_c   1.000
_cell.angle_alpha   90.00
_cell.angle_beta   90.00
_cell.angle_gamma   90.00
#
_symmetry.space_group_name_H-M   'P 1'
#
loop_
_entity.id
_entity.type
_entity.pdbx_description
1 polymer ?
#
loop_
_entity_poly.entity_id
_entity_poly.type
_entity_poly.pdbx_seq_one_letter_code
_entity_poly.pdbx_strand_id
1 'polypeptide(L)'
;MANRLTAQQVQQLDALGFMWEVNRAASWQDNFDALKAYKQEHGHARVHHCYVSDNGVKLGSWVNTQRKARKGRGSCKIDAEQIEQLDSLGLVWEVYKAVSWEESFDILKAYKQEHGHTRVPRSYVADDGINLGRWVNTQRKARKGQGSCKIDAEQIEQLDSLGFQWAVNKAAS
;
A
#
# COMPACT_ATOMS: atom_id res chain seq x y z
N MET A 1 -30.43 15.27 35.49
CA MET A 1 -31.37 15.48 34.36
C MET A 1 -30.67 15.00 33.10
N ALA A 2 -31.33 14.20 32.27
CA ALA A 2 -30.70 13.52 31.13
C ALA A 2 -30.38 14.51 30.00
N ASN A 3 -29.11 14.57 29.61
CA ASN A 3 -28.60 15.40 28.53
C ASN A 3 -28.93 14.73 27.19
N ARG A 4 -30.16 14.91 26.68
CA ARG A 4 -30.65 14.20 25.49
C ARG A 4 -30.85 15.19 24.34
N LEU A 5 -30.14 14.98 23.24
CA LEU A 5 -30.30 15.74 22.01
C LEU A 5 -31.69 15.52 21.41
N THR A 6 -32.27 16.58 20.88
CA THR A 6 -33.57 16.50 20.18
C THR A 6 -33.38 15.92 18.77
N ALA A 7 -34.44 15.34 18.20
CA ALA A 7 -34.39 14.76 16.85
C ALA A 7 -33.96 15.78 15.78
N GLN A 8 -34.31 17.05 15.96
CA GLN A 8 -33.92 18.12 15.05
C GLN A 8 -32.43 18.46 15.15
N GLN A 9 -31.85 18.40 16.36
CA GLN A 9 -30.42 18.58 16.56
C GLN A 9 -29.62 17.43 15.93
N VAL A 10 -30.14 16.20 16.00
CA VAL A 10 -29.51 15.03 15.36
C VAL A 10 -29.47 15.20 13.83
N GLN A 11 -30.59 15.59 13.21
CA GLN A 11 -30.63 15.81 11.76
C GLN A 11 -29.71 16.92 11.26
N GLN A 12 -29.56 18.00 12.04
CA GLN A 12 -28.63 19.08 11.69
C GLN A 12 -27.17 18.61 11.75
N LEU A 13 -26.83 17.79 12.72
CA LEU A 13 -25.51 17.22 12.87
C LEU A 13 -25.22 16.17 11.78
N ASP A 14 -26.20 15.34 11.41
CA ASP A 14 -26.09 14.41 10.28
C ASP A 14 -25.86 15.16 8.94
N ALA A 15 -26.57 16.27 8.71
CA ALA A 15 -26.40 17.10 7.53
C ALA A 15 -25.02 17.78 7.44
N LEU A 16 -24.34 17.94 8.58
CA LEU A 16 -22.98 18.48 8.69
C LEU A 16 -21.90 17.38 8.67
N GLY A 17 -22.28 16.11 8.51
CA GLY A 17 -21.36 14.99 8.55
C GLY A 17 -20.78 14.73 9.95
N PHE A 18 -21.53 15.10 10.99
CA PHE A 18 -21.09 14.97 12.38
C PHE A 18 -20.92 13.49 12.75
N MET A 19 -19.69 13.10 13.09
CA MET A 19 -19.37 11.74 13.50
C MET A 19 -19.71 11.53 14.97
N TRP A 20 -20.76 10.74 15.22
CA TRP A 20 -21.29 10.46 16.56
C TRP A 20 -20.41 9.54 17.43
N GLU A 21 -19.49 8.79 16.83
CA GLU A 21 -18.63 7.83 17.53
C GLU A 21 -17.16 8.29 17.41
N VAL A 22 -16.71 9.10 18.36
CA VAL A 22 -15.27 9.38 18.54
C VAL A 22 -14.71 8.30 19.46
N ASN A 23 -14.12 7.25 18.86
CA ASN A 23 -13.32 6.18 19.48
C ASN A 23 -14.05 4.86 19.87
N ARG A 24 -14.40 4.06 18.86
CA ARG A 24 -14.41 2.58 18.91
C ARG A 24 -13.68 2.09 17.65
N ALA A 25 -13.02 0.94 17.71
CA ALA A 25 -12.31 0.36 16.57
C ALA A 25 -13.13 0.54 15.29
N ALA A 26 -12.61 1.30 14.30
CA ALA A 26 -13.30 1.59 13.06
C ALA A 26 -13.94 0.31 12.55
N SER A 27 -15.26 0.33 12.33
CA SER A 27 -15.99 -0.86 11.93
C SER A 27 -15.43 -1.38 10.60
N TRP A 28 -15.68 -2.64 10.28
CA TRP A 28 -15.23 -3.18 8.99
C TRP A 28 -15.74 -2.31 7.82
N GLN A 29 -16.98 -1.80 7.96
CA GLN A 29 -17.61 -0.91 6.99
C GLN A 29 -16.88 0.43 6.86
N ASP A 30 -16.49 1.08 7.97
CA ASP A 30 -15.77 2.37 7.92
C ASP A 30 -14.42 2.23 7.20
N ASN A 31 -13.70 1.14 7.46
CA ASN A 31 -12.44 0.88 6.77
C ASN A 31 -12.65 0.52 5.29
N PHE A 32 -13.75 -0.16 4.96
CA PHE A 32 -14.11 -0.47 3.59
C PHE A 32 -14.46 0.80 2.81
N ASP A 33 -15.20 1.73 3.41
CA ASP A 33 -15.51 3.02 2.79
C ASP A 33 -14.26 3.92 2.68
N ALA A 34 -13.36 3.87 3.66
CA ALA A 34 -12.04 4.49 3.54
C ALA A 34 -11.20 3.88 2.39
N LEU A 35 -11.29 2.56 2.15
CA LEU A 35 -10.65 1.92 1.01
C LEU A 35 -11.26 2.35 -0.33
N LYS A 36 -12.59 2.54 -0.38
CA LYS A 36 -13.26 3.10 -1.56
C LYS A 36 -12.77 4.51 -1.86
N ALA A 37 -12.71 5.37 -0.85
CA ALA A 37 -12.21 6.73 -0.99
C ALA A 37 -10.76 6.73 -1.50
N TYR A 38 -9.89 5.90 -0.89
CA TYR A 38 -8.51 5.72 -1.35
C TYR A 38 -8.42 5.30 -2.82
N LYS A 39 -9.27 4.36 -3.26
CA LYS A 39 -9.30 3.93 -4.66
C LYS A 39 -9.76 5.05 -5.59
N GLN A 40 -10.74 5.85 -5.19
CA GLN A 40 -11.22 6.99 -5.99
C GLN A 40 -10.13 8.06 -6.14
N GLU A 41 -9.36 8.31 -5.08
CA GLU A 41 -8.28 9.30 -5.07
C GLU A 41 -7.04 8.84 -5.85
N HIS A 42 -6.58 7.62 -5.61
CA HIS A 42 -5.32 7.11 -6.17
C HIS A 42 -5.50 6.25 -7.44
N GLY A 43 -6.74 5.96 -7.84
CA GLY A 43 -7.06 5.09 -8.98
C GLY A 43 -6.81 3.59 -8.74
N HIS A 44 -6.25 3.20 -7.60
CA HIS A 44 -5.95 1.80 -7.25
C HIS A 44 -6.22 1.50 -5.77
N ALA A 45 -6.44 0.23 -5.44
CA ALA A 45 -6.63 -0.24 -4.05
C ALA A 45 -5.32 -0.76 -3.40
N ARG A 46 -4.15 -0.31 -3.88
CA ARG A 46 -2.85 -0.71 -3.31
C ARG A 46 -2.47 0.20 -2.14
N VAL A 47 -2.95 -0.16 -0.96
CA VAL A 47 -2.66 0.60 0.26
C VAL A 47 -1.35 0.14 0.90
N HIS A 48 -0.45 1.09 1.20
CA HIS A 48 0.76 0.85 1.96
C HIS A 48 0.44 0.48 3.42
N HIS A 49 1.17 -0.44 4.03
CA HIS A 49 0.86 -0.97 5.37
C HIS A 49 0.88 0.07 6.52
N CYS A 50 1.60 1.19 6.34
CA CYS A 50 1.61 2.31 7.29
C CYS A 50 0.73 3.48 6.87
N TYR A 51 -0.02 3.37 5.77
CA TYR A 51 -0.89 4.46 5.33
C TYR A 51 -1.97 4.73 6.36
N VAL A 52 -2.13 6.02 6.66
CA VAL A 52 -3.17 6.57 7.52
C VAL A 52 -3.92 7.59 6.66
N SER A 53 -5.24 7.46 6.54
CA SER A 53 -6.05 8.43 5.81
C SER A 53 -6.11 9.77 6.56
N ASP A 54 -6.53 10.82 5.89
CA ASP A 54 -6.69 12.17 6.46
C ASP A 54 -7.60 12.18 7.69
N ASN A 55 -8.56 11.25 7.74
CA ASN A 55 -9.49 11.07 8.86
C ASN A 55 -8.86 10.25 10.03
N GLY A 56 -7.56 9.98 10.00
CA GLY A 56 -6.83 9.23 11.03
C GLY A 56 -7.02 7.71 10.99
N VAL A 57 -7.67 7.17 9.96
CA VAL A 57 -7.92 5.73 9.84
C VAL A 57 -6.63 5.04 9.39
N LYS A 58 -6.15 4.07 10.18
CA LYS A 58 -4.98 3.24 9.87
C LYS A 58 -5.30 2.19 8.80
N LEU A 59 -5.75 2.65 7.64
CA LEU A 59 -6.23 1.83 6.53
C LEU A 59 -5.16 0.82 6.07
N GLY A 60 -3.89 1.21 6.07
CA GLY A 60 -2.77 0.32 5.76
C GLY A 60 -2.67 -0.89 6.68
N SER A 61 -2.85 -0.65 7.99
CA SER A 61 -2.85 -1.72 8.99
C SER A 61 -4.07 -2.61 8.83
N TRP A 62 -5.24 -2.02 8.56
CA TRP A 62 -6.47 -2.79 8.34
C TRP A 62 -6.38 -3.69 7.10
N VAL A 63 -5.94 -3.17 5.95
CA VAL A 63 -5.71 -3.95 4.73
C VAL A 63 -4.72 -5.09 4.98
N ASN A 64 -3.65 -4.84 5.74
CA ASN A 64 -2.68 -5.88 6.10
C ASN A 64 -3.30 -6.97 6.98
N THR A 65 -4.19 -6.59 7.90
CA THR A 65 -4.98 -7.51 8.72
C THR A 65 -5.88 -8.40 7.84
N GLN A 66 -6.58 -7.83 6.85
CA GLN A 66 -7.38 -8.61 5.88
C GLN A 66 -6.52 -9.59 5.06
N ARG A 67 -5.35 -9.15 4.59
CA ARG A 67 -4.40 -10.01 3.85
C ARG A 67 -3.90 -11.19 4.69
N LYS A 68 -3.69 -10.99 5.99
CA LYS A 68 -3.33 -12.08 6.92
C LYS A 68 -4.51 -13.02 7.15
N ALA A 69 -5.71 -12.46 7.38
CA ALA A 69 -6.95 -13.23 7.59
C ALA A 69 -7.23 -14.22 6.46
N ARG A 70 -7.12 -13.77 5.19
CA ARG A 70 -7.32 -14.62 4.00
C ARG A 70 -6.33 -15.79 3.93
N LYS A 71 -5.13 -15.65 4.51
CA LYS A 71 -4.11 -16.72 4.58
C LYS A 71 -4.28 -17.63 5.81
N GLY A 72 -5.38 -17.49 6.56
CA GLY A 72 -5.60 -18.18 7.82
C GLY A 72 -4.61 -17.76 8.91
N ARG A 73 -4.03 -16.56 8.81
CA ARG A 73 -3.05 -16.02 9.77
C ARG A 73 -3.65 -14.83 10.53
N GLY A 74 -3.28 -14.67 11.79
CA GLY A 74 -3.76 -13.56 12.63
C GLY A 74 -5.03 -13.90 13.42
N SER A 75 -5.53 -12.92 14.17
CA SER A 75 -6.67 -13.09 15.09
C SER A 75 -8.03 -12.76 14.47
N CYS A 76 -8.05 -12.08 13.33
CA CYS A 76 -9.26 -11.72 12.61
C CYS A 76 -9.67 -12.84 11.63
N LYS A 77 -10.97 -13.12 11.58
CA LYS A 77 -11.58 -13.91 10.51
C LYS A 77 -12.18 -12.97 9.48
N ILE A 78 -12.11 -13.37 8.22
CA ILE A 78 -12.73 -12.67 7.10
C ILE A 78 -13.69 -13.64 6.43
N ASP A 79 -14.92 -13.18 6.22
CA ASP A 79 -15.98 -14.01 5.64
C ASP A 79 -15.95 -13.94 4.11
N ALA A 80 -16.59 -14.90 3.43
CA ALA A 80 -16.59 -14.97 1.97
C ALA A 80 -17.17 -13.70 1.32
N GLU A 81 -18.24 -13.15 1.90
CA GLU A 81 -18.85 -11.91 1.43
C GLU A 81 -17.90 -10.70 1.54
N GLN A 82 -17.12 -10.62 2.64
CA GLN A 82 -16.12 -9.56 2.81
C GLN A 82 -14.96 -9.70 1.82
N ILE A 83 -14.59 -10.93 1.44
CA ILE A 83 -13.61 -11.17 0.39
C ILE A 83 -14.15 -10.69 -0.95
N GLU A 84 -15.39 -11.03 -1.31
CA GLU A 84 -16.01 -10.57 -2.57
C GLU A 84 -16.13 -9.04 -2.64
N GLN A 85 -16.50 -8.40 -1.54
CA GLN A 85 -16.55 -6.94 -1.47
C GLN A 85 -15.16 -6.31 -1.72
N LEU A 86 -14.10 -6.85 -1.12
CA LEU A 86 -12.73 -6.38 -1.35
C LEU A 86 -12.21 -6.71 -2.76
N ASP A 87 -12.59 -7.87 -3.31
CA ASP A 87 -12.28 -8.27 -4.68
C ASP A 87 -12.97 -7.34 -5.69
N SER A 88 -14.23 -6.93 -5.44
CA SER A 88 -14.95 -5.96 -6.27
C SER A 88 -14.28 -4.58 -6.29
N LEU A 89 -13.62 -4.20 -5.20
CA LEU A 89 -12.80 -2.99 -5.15
C LEU A 89 -11.44 -3.17 -5.84
N GLY A 90 -11.07 -4.38 -6.25
CA GLY A 90 -9.77 -4.66 -6.85
C GLY A 90 -8.63 -4.63 -5.83
N LEU A 91 -8.91 -5.00 -4.57
CA LEU A 91 -7.88 -5.10 -3.55
C LEU A 91 -6.83 -6.12 -3.98
N VAL A 92 -5.59 -5.68 -4.10
CA VAL A 92 -4.47 -6.59 -4.38
C VAL A 92 -4.07 -7.30 -3.09
N TRP A 93 -4.37 -8.60 -3.01
CA TRP A 93 -4.05 -9.46 -1.87
C TRP A 93 -2.56 -9.79 -1.76
N GLU A 94 -1.91 -10.00 -2.91
CA GLU A 94 -0.48 -10.30 -3.01
C GLU A 94 0.25 -9.20 -3.78
N VAL A 95 0.46 -8.06 -3.13
CA VAL A 95 1.11 -6.88 -3.73
C VAL A 95 2.44 -7.23 -4.39
N TYR A 96 3.23 -8.13 -3.80
CA TYR A 96 4.55 -8.49 -4.32
C TYR A 96 4.52 -9.43 -5.53
N LYS A 97 3.41 -10.10 -5.83
CA LYS A 97 3.27 -10.94 -7.04
C LYS A 97 2.57 -10.22 -8.18
N ALA A 98 1.79 -9.19 -7.86
CA ALA A 98 0.97 -8.47 -8.82
C ALA A 98 1.71 -7.33 -9.53
N VAL A 99 2.92 -6.97 -9.08
CA VAL A 99 3.69 -5.87 -9.66
C VAL A 99 4.57 -6.42 -10.77
N SER A 100 4.40 -5.88 -11.97
CA SER A 100 5.18 -6.29 -13.14
C SER A 100 6.58 -5.68 -13.13
N TRP A 101 7.45 -6.19 -14.01
CA TRP A 101 8.78 -5.63 -14.24
C TRP A 101 8.67 -4.18 -14.71
N GLU A 102 7.80 -3.94 -15.69
CA GLU A 102 7.60 -2.65 -16.35
C GLU A 102 7.14 -1.59 -15.34
N GLU A 103 6.14 -1.92 -14.51
CA GLU A 103 5.62 -1.03 -13.47
C GLU A 103 6.72 -0.64 -12.47
N SER A 104 7.49 -1.62 -11.98
CA SER A 104 8.60 -1.33 -11.05
C SER A 104 9.71 -0.50 -11.69
N PHE A 105 9.99 -0.76 -12.98
CA PHE A 105 11.00 -0.03 -13.73
C PHE A 105 10.60 1.42 -13.96
N ASP A 106 9.33 1.68 -14.27
CA ASP A 106 8.83 3.05 -14.44
C ASP A 106 8.82 3.83 -13.12
N ILE A 107 8.48 3.19 -12.00
CA ILE A 107 8.61 3.80 -10.67
C ILE A 107 10.08 4.11 -10.35
N LEU A 108 11.01 3.24 -10.73
CA LEU A 108 12.44 3.51 -10.58
C LEU A 108 12.91 4.70 -11.43
N LYS A 109 12.37 4.87 -12.65
CA LYS A 109 12.65 6.06 -13.47
C LYS A 109 12.16 7.32 -12.78
N ALA A 110 10.92 7.33 -12.28
CA ALA A 110 10.36 8.46 -11.54
C ALA A 110 11.21 8.79 -10.30
N TYR A 111 11.59 7.77 -9.52
CA TYR A 111 12.47 7.94 -8.36
C TYR A 111 13.82 8.56 -8.73
N LYS A 112 14.43 8.13 -9.84
CA LYS A 112 15.68 8.72 -10.33
C LYS A 112 15.49 10.17 -10.76
N GLN A 113 14.38 10.50 -11.43
CA GLN A 113 14.09 11.88 -11.84
C GLN A 113 13.92 12.80 -10.62
N GLU A 114 13.27 12.33 -9.57
CA GLU A 114 13.05 13.09 -8.34
C GLU A 114 14.32 13.25 -7.49
N HIS A 115 15.06 12.16 -7.25
CA HIS A 115 16.20 12.15 -6.33
C HIS A 115 17.57 12.28 -7.02
N GLY A 116 17.62 12.24 -8.34
CA GLY A 116 18.87 12.26 -9.13
C GLY A 116 19.68 10.96 -9.08
N HIS A 117 19.24 9.94 -8.34
CA HIS A 117 19.96 8.68 -8.16
C HIS A 117 19.04 7.47 -8.03
N THR A 118 19.59 6.27 -8.21
CA THR A 118 18.88 4.98 -8.06
C THR A 118 19.16 4.29 -6.72
N ARG A 119 19.65 5.04 -5.71
CA ARG A 119 19.93 4.54 -4.35
C ARG A 119 18.65 4.42 -3.51
N VAL A 120 17.73 3.56 -3.94
CA VAL A 120 16.46 3.37 -3.25
C VAL A 120 16.68 2.70 -1.87
N PRO A 121 16.23 3.31 -0.76
CA PRO A 121 16.24 2.67 0.56
C PRO A 121 15.43 1.38 0.58
N ARG A 122 15.86 0.37 1.34
CA ARG A 122 15.16 -0.93 1.40
C ARG A 122 13.70 -0.83 1.87
N SER A 123 13.38 0.17 2.67
CA SER A 123 12.04 0.45 3.20
C SER A 123 11.20 1.35 2.30
N TYR A 124 11.75 1.87 1.20
CA TYR A 124 11.03 2.79 0.33
C TYR A 124 9.86 2.08 -0.37
N VAL A 125 8.72 2.75 -0.32
CA VAL A 125 7.47 2.35 -0.97
C VAL A 125 6.98 3.55 -1.76
N ALA A 126 6.69 3.34 -3.03
CA ALA A 126 6.12 4.37 -3.89
C ALA A 126 4.66 4.65 -3.53
N ASP A 127 4.11 5.75 -4.05
CA ASP A 127 2.75 6.22 -3.75
C ASP A 127 1.68 5.18 -4.09
N ASP A 128 1.96 4.34 -5.08
CA ASP A 128 1.12 3.22 -5.49
C ASP A 128 1.22 1.97 -4.58
N GLY A 129 1.88 2.09 -3.44
CA GLY A 129 2.07 1.02 -2.47
C GLY A 129 3.10 -0.03 -2.89
N ILE A 130 3.83 0.18 -3.99
CA ILE A 130 4.84 -0.74 -4.47
C ILE A 130 6.15 -0.55 -3.71
N ASN A 131 6.63 -1.63 -3.09
CA ASN A 131 7.90 -1.60 -2.36
C ASN A 131 9.09 -1.68 -3.33
N LEU A 132 9.40 -0.55 -3.95
CA LEU A 132 10.52 -0.40 -4.88
C LEU A 132 11.85 -0.76 -4.20
N GLY A 133 12.03 -0.45 -2.91
CA GLY A 133 13.25 -0.79 -2.17
C GLY A 133 13.54 -2.30 -2.12
N ARG A 134 12.49 -3.10 -1.93
CA ARG A 134 12.57 -4.57 -1.96
C ARG A 134 12.79 -5.07 -3.39
N TRP A 135 12.13 -4.49 -4.39
CA TRP A 135 12.30 -4.86 -5.79
C TRP A 135 13.75 -4.62 -6.26
N VAL A 136 14.30 -3.43 -6.01
CA VAL A 136 15.71 -3.07 -6.28
C VAL A 136 16.67 -4.06 -5.63
N ASN A 137 16.42 -4.42 -4.36
CA ASN A 137 17.26 -5.40 -3.66
C ASN A 137 17.14 -6.82 -4.25
N THR A 138 15.97 -7.20 -4.74
CA THR A 138 15.77 -8.45 -5.48
C THR A 138 16.63 -8.47 -6.75
N GLN A 139 16.65 -7.38 -7.54
CA GLN A 139 17.47 -7.31 -8.75
C GLN A 139 18.97 -7.41 -8.44
N ARG A 140 19.44 -6.72 -7.40
CA ARG A 140 20.83 -6.83 -6.94
C ARG A 140 21.24 -8.24 -6.53
N LYS A 141 20.32 -9.02 -5.93
CA LYS A 141 20.54 -10.43 -5.58
C LYS A 141 20.52 -11.31 -6.82
N ALA A 142 19.54 -11.14 -7.70
CA ALA A 142 19.41 -11.89 -8.95
C ALA A 142 20.67 -11.79 -9.82
N ARG A 143 21.24 -10.58 -9.97
CA ARG A 143 22.51 -10.38 -10.70
C ARG A 143 23.70 -11.13 -10.09
N LYS A 144 23.69 -11.37 -8.77
CA LYS A 144 24.73 -12.16 -8.07
C LYS A 144 24.47 -13.67 -8.10
N GLY A 145 23.43 -14.12 -8.82
CA GLY A 145 22.97 -15.51 -8.76
C GLY A 145 22.36 -15.90 -7.42
N GLN A 146 21.96 -14.92 -6.60
CA GLN A 146 21.39 -15.13 -5.28
C GLN A 146 19.87 -14.98 -5.31
N GLY A 147 19.16 -15.84 -4.58
CA GLY A 147 17.70 -15.82 -4.49
C GLY A 147 17.02 -16.68 -5.56
N SER A 148 15.69 -16.65 -5.59
CA SER A 148 14.86 -17.47 -6.49
C SER A 148 14.51 -16.77 -7.81
N CYS A 149 14.81 -15.48 -7.92
CA CYS A 149 14.45 -14.63 -9.05
C CYS A 149 15.63 -14.59 -10.02
N LYS A 150 15.36 -14.83 -11.31
CA LYS A 150 16.34 -14.65 -12.37
C LYS A 150 16.07 -13.32 -13.06
N ILE A 151 17.14 -12.59 -13.33
CA ILE A 151 17.12 -11.39 -14.15
C ILE A 151 17.74 -11.76 -15.50
N ASP A 152 17.09 -11.42 -16.59
CA ASP A 152 17.61 -11.68 -17.94
C ASP A 152 18.55 -10.55 -18.40
N ALA A 153 19.19 -10.74 -19.56
CA ALA A 153 20.15 -9.78 -20.09
C ALA A 153 19.52 -8.45 -20.50
N GLU A 154 18.28 -8.49 -21.03
CA GLU A 154 17.54 -7.30 -21.46
C GLU A 154 17.18 -6.42 -20.25
N GLN A 155 16.71 -7.05 -19.18
CA GLN A 155 16.42 -6.41 -17.89
C GLN A 155 17.66 -5.76 -17.26
N ILE A 156 18.83 -6.40 -17.38
CA ILE A 156 20.10 -5.81 -16.95
C ILE A 156 20.42 -4.57 -17.80
N GLU A 157 20.30 -4.66 -19.13
CA GLU A 157 20.57 -3.56 -20.05
C GLU A 157 19.64 -2.35 -19.82
N GLN A 158 18.35 -2.60 -19.55
CA GLN A 158 17.39 -1.55 -19.20
C GLN A 158 17.80 -0.81 -17.91
N LEU A 159 18.21 -1.55 -16.88
CA LEU A 159 18.69 -0.97 -15.62
C LEU A 159 20.02 -0.24 -15.80
N ASP A 160 20.96 -0.78 -16.58
CA ASP A 160 22.24 -0.15 -16.87
C ASP A 160 22.06 1.14 -17.66
N SER A 161 21.16 1.16 -18.65
CA SER A 161 20.76 2.36 -19.40
C SER A 161 20.15 3.44 -18.50
N LEU A 162 19.45 3.03 -17.45
CA LEU A 162 18.93 3.95 -16.42
C LEU A 162 20.04 4.43 -15.45
N GLY A 163 21.28 3.96 -15.57
CA GLY A 163 22.36 4.28 -14.61
C GLY A 163 22.10 3.68 -13.23
N PHE A 164 21.54 2.47 -13.20
CA PHE A 164 21.20 1.80 -11.95
C PHE A 164 22.44 1.42 -11.15
N GLN A 165 22.42 1.74 -9.86
CA GLN A 165 23.53 1.44 -8.95
C GLN A 165 23.37 0.05 -8.34
N TRP A 166 24.07 -0.91 -8.93
CA TRP A 166 24.10 -2.31 -8.50
C TRP A 166 24.79 -2.53 -7.15
N ALA A 167 25.78 -1.69 -6.84
CA ALA A 167 26.43 -1.65 -5.54
C ALA A 167 26.01 -0.38 -4.80
N VAL A 168 25.48 -0.54 -3.59
CA VAL A 168 25.44 0.56 -2.63
C VAL A 168 26.84 0.62 -2.05
N ASN A 169 27.75 1.37 -2.70
CA ASN A 169 29.01 1.69 -2.03
C ASN A 169 28.62 2.42 -0.74
N LYS A 170 29.03 1.88 0.41
CA LYS A 170 29.12 2.67 1.63
C LYS A 170 30.12 3.77 1.31
N ALA A 171 29.64 4.93 0.90
CA ALA A 171 30.46 6.12 0.96
C ALA A 171 30.85 6.29 2.42
N ALA A 172 32.15 6.16 2.68
CA ALA A 172 32.77 6.65 3.88
C ALA A 172 32.46 8.15 4.01
N SER A 173 31.97 8.54 5.19
CA SER A 173 32.25 9.74 5.98
C SER A 173 31.04 10.08 6.84
#